data_AF-A0A7S0MQK6-F1
#
_entry.id   AF-A0A7S0MQK6-F1
#
_cell.length_a   1.000
_cell.length_b   1.000
_cell.length_c   1.000
_cell.angle_alpha   90.00
_cell.angle_beta   90.00
_cell.angle_gamma   90.00
#
_symmetry.space_group_name_H-M   'P 1'
#
loop_
_entity.id
_entity.type
_entity.pdbx_description
1 polymer ?
#
loop_
_entity_poly.entity_id
_entity_poly.type
_entity_poly.pdbx_seq_one_letter_code
_entity_poly.pdbx_strand_id
1 'polypeptide(L)'
;PFMTALVKGTRLDGLQSKYTEMAQEIKSLDSDMQMLVYENYSKFITATDTIRRMKSNVEGMGEKMERLLDTVGGISEKSDAVNDTLASRRQNIEELNGVRALLKKLQVVFDLPQKLRAALDQDALSLAVKYYKGSAPILEKYGADNLASIKKEVDKTLVEVKGRLSTRLRAAESPQSDTLETIELMMDLGQSAASIQEEYLADRKQRLHL
;
A
#
# COMPACT_ATOMS: atom_id res chain seq x y z
N PRO A 1 -89.01 38.43 -23.09
CA PRO A 1 -88.67 39.82 -23.46
C PRO A 1 -87.77 39.93 -24.71
N PHE A 2 -86.64 39.21 -24.76
CA PHE A 2 -85.69 39.30 -25.88
C PHE A 2 -86.23 38.72 -27.20
N MET A 3 -86.76 37.49 -27.19
CA MET A 3 -87.34 36.88 -28.40
C MET A 3 -88.52 37.68 -28.97
N THR A 4 -89.37 38.22 -28.10
CA THR A 4 -90.55 39.01 -28.52
C THR A 4 -90.16 40.34 -29.18
N ALA A 5 -89.09 40.97 -28.70
CA ALA A 5 -88.52 42.18 -29.31
C ALA A 5 -87.82 41.86 -30.63
N LEU A 6 -87.11 40.74 -30.71
CA LEU A 6 -86.42 40.26 -31.91
C LEU A 6 -87.42 39.96 -33.05
N VAL A 7 -88.55 39.32 -32.76
CA VAL A 7 -89.56 38.96 -33.76
C VAL A 7 -90.33 40.18 -34.28
N LYS A 8 -90.57 41.20 -33.43
CA LYS A 8 -91.31 42.42 -33.83
C LYS A 8 -90.44 43.49 -34.51
N GLY A 9 -89.14 43.55 -34.17
CA GLY A 9 -88.24 44.61 -34.63
C GLY A 9 -87.35 44.26 -35.82
N THR A 10 -87.30 42.99 -36.24
CA THR A 10 -86.39 42.53 -37.30
C THR A 10 -87.18 42.10 -38.52
N ARG A 11 -86.71 42.47 -39.71
CA ARG A 11 -87.29 42.00 -40.98
C ARG A 11 -87.06 40.48 -41.13
N LEU A 12 -87.92 39.81 -41.90
CA LEU A 12 -87.95 38.35 -42.04
C LEU A 12 -86.61 37.76 -42.51
N ASP A 13 -85.91 38.46 -43.40
CA ASP A 13 -84.56 38.14 -43.89
C ASP A 13 -83.51 38.16 -42.76
N GLY A 14 -83.58 39.16 -41.88
CA GLY A 14 -82.73 39.22 -40.69
C GLY A 14 -83.04 38.10 -39.69
N LEU A 15 -84.32 37.74 -39.54
CA LEU A 15 -84.73 36.62 -38.68
C LEU A 15 -84.26 35.26 -39.25
N GLN A 16 -84.32 35.09 -40.57
CA GLN A 16 -83.82 33.89 -41.26
C GLN A 16 -82.30 33.76 -41.18
N SER A 17 -81.57 34.87 -41.34
CA SER A 17 -80.12 34.89 -41.14
C SER A 17 -79.75 34.49 -39.70
N LYS A 18 -80.44 35.06 -38.71
CA LYS A 18 -80.22 34.76 -37.29
C LYS A 18 -80.53 33.30 -36.93
N TYR A 19 -81.57 32.72 -37.53
CA TYR A 19 -81.89 31.30 -37.39
C TYR A 19 -80.76 30.43 -37.93
N THR A 20 -80.22 30.79 -39.11
CA THR A 20 -79.14 30.03 -39.76
C THR A 20 -77.85 30.11 -38.95
N GLU A 21 -77.52 31.28 -38.43
CA GLU A 21 -76.38 31.51 -37.53
C GLU A 21 -76.52 30.68 -36.25
N MET A 22 -77.67 30.73 -35.58
CA MET A 22 -77.92 29.95 -34.37
C MET A 22 -77.90 28.44 -34.62
N ALA A 23 -78.39 27.98 -35.78
CA ALA A 23 -78.32 26.57 -36.17
C ALA A 23 -76.87 26.10 -36.40
N GLN A 24 -76.02 26.97 -36.95
CA GLN A 24 -74.58 26.70 -37.09
C GLN A 24 -73.88 26.71 -35.74
N GLU A 25 -74.18 27.66 -34.86
CA GLU A 25 -73.65 27.70 -33.49
C GLU A 25 -74.02 26.44 -32.70
N ILE A 26 -75.28 26.01 -32.75
CA ILE A 26 -75.74 24.77 -32.09
C ILE A 26 -74.93 23.57 -32.58
N LYS A 27 -74.69 23.47 -33.90
CA LYS A 27 -73.91 22.38 -34.48
C LYS A 27 -72.43 22.44 -34.08
N SER A 28 -71.85 23.64 -34.02
CA SER A 28 -70.49 23.85 -33.52
C SER A 28 -70.38 23.42 -32.06
N LEU A 29 -71.32 23.85 -31.22
CA LEU A 29 -71.33 23.55 -29.79
C LEU A 29 -71.45 22.04 -29.54
N ASP A 30 -72.25 21.33 -30.33
CA ASP A 30 -72.37 19.87 -30.26
C ASP A 30 -71.04 19.18 -30.61
N SER A 31 -70.37 19.64 -31.67
CA SER A 31 -69.03 19.14 -32.04
C SER A 31 -68.00 19.41 -30.95
N ASP A 32 -67.98 20.60 -30.37
CA ASP A 32 -67.06 20.98 -29.30
C ASP A 32 -67.31 20.14 -28.03
N MET A 33 -68.58 19.91 -27.70
CA MET A 33 -68.97 19.03 -26.60
C MET A 33 -68.49 17.59 -26.84
N GLN A 34 -68.68 17.04 -28.04
CA GLN A 34 -68.20 15.71 -28.39
C GLN A 34 -66.67 15.62 -28.28
N MET A 35 -65.96 16.65 -28.75
CA MET A 35 -64.49 16.71 -28.65
C MET A 35 -64.01 16.75 -27.19
N LEU A 36 -64.65 17.54 -26.33
CA LEU A 36 -64.34 17.59 -24.89
C LEU A 36 -64.56 16.26 -24.18
N VAL A 37 -65.62 15.55 -24.54
CA VAL A 37 -65.92 14.21 -24.01
C VAL A 37 -64.82 13.24 -24.42
N TYR A 38 -64.45 13.22 -25.70
CA TYR A 38 -63.36 12.38 -26.19
C TYR A 38 -62.04 12.68 -25.49
N GLU A 39 -61.66 13.96 -25.40
CA GLU A 39 -60.45 14.37 -24.70
C GLU A 39 -60.45 13.94 -23.23
N ASN A 40 -61.57 14.09 -22.53
CA ASN A 40 -61.69 13.64 -21.15
C ASN A 40 -61.51 12.13 -21.03
N TYR A 41 -62.22 11.34 -21.83
CA TYR A 41 -62.08 9.89 -21.80
C TYR A 41 -60.65 9.44 -22.12
N SER A 42 -60.02 10.04 -23.13
CA SER A 42 -58.63 9.76 -23.47
C SER A 42 -57.66 10.08 -22.32
N LYS A 43 -57.86 11.23 -21.65
CA LYS A 43 -57.08 11.62 -20.45
C LYS A 43 -57.31 10.63 -19.29
N PHE A 44 -58.55 10.21 -19.04
CA PHE A 44 -58.87 9.23 -18.00
C PHE A 44 -58.25 7.86 -18.26
N ILE A 45 -58.31 7.36 -19.49
CA ILE A 45 -57.68 6.10 -19.89
C ILE A 45 -56.17 6.19 -19.66
N THR A 46 -55.55 7.27 -20.13
CA THR A 46 -54.10 7.50 -19.96
C THR A 46 -53.70 7.58 -18.48
N ALA A 47 -54.48 8.29 -17.66
CA ALA A 47 -54.26 8.36 -16.22
C ALA A 47 -54.37 6.98 -15.56
N THR A 48 -55.38 6.20 -15.95
CA THR A 48 -55.59 4.84 -15.43
C THR A 48 -54.44 3.90 -15.80
N ASP A 49 -53.97 3.95 -17.05
CA ASP A 49 -52.81 3.17 -17.50
C ASP A 49 -51.52 3.56 -16.78
N THR A 50 -51.36 4.86 -16.51
CA THR A 50 -50.21 5.37 -15.75
C THR A 50 -50.24 4.85 -14.31
N ILE A 51 -51.40 4.91 -13.64
CA ILE A 51 -51.59 4.36 -12.29
C ILE A 51 -51.29 2.85 -12.28
N ARG A 52 -51.74 2.11 -13.29
CA ARG A 52 -51.49 0.67 -13.41
C ARG A 52 -50.00 0.36 -13.55
N ARG A 53 -49.28 1.12 -14.38
CA ARG A 53 -47.82 1.00 -14.53
C ARG A 53 -47.09 1.36 -13.24
N MET A 54 -47.49 2.44 -12.56
CA MET A 54 -46.92 2.82 -11.27
C MET A 54 -47.09 1.71 -10.23
N LYS A 55 -48.29 1.12 -10.14
CA LYS A 55 -48.57 0.01 -9.23
C LYS A 55 -47.66 -1.19 -9.50
N SER A 56 -47.57 -1.64 -10.76
CA SER A 56 -46.70 -2.79 -11.12
C SER A 56 -45.23 -2.53 -10.81
N ASN A 57 -44.73 -1.31 -11.03
CA ASN A 57 -43.36 -0.94 -10.69
C ASN A 57 -43.12 -0.96 -9.18
N VAL A 58 -44.06 -0.48 -8.38
CA VAL A 58 -43.97 -0.48 -6.91
C VAL A 58 -44.01 -1.90 -6.36
N GLU A 59 -44.91 -2.75 -6.88
CA GLU A 59 -44.99 -4.16 -6.49
C GLU A 59 -43.69 -4.92 -6.81
N GLY A 60 -43.08 -4.68 -7.98
CA GLY A 60 -41.80 -5.28 -8.35
C GLY A 60 -40.56 -4.67 -7.68
N MET A 61 -40.70 -3.55 -6.95
CA MET A 61 -39.57 -2.87 -6.31
C MET A 61 -39.05 -3.66 -5.09
N GLY A 62 -39.95 -4.32 -4.34
CA GLY A 62 -39.57 -5.15 -3.20
C GLY A 62 -38.60 -6.26 -3.59
N GLU A 63 -38.95 -7.05 -4.61
CA GLU A 63 -38.09 -8.14 -5.12
C GLU A 63 -36.74 -7.63 -5.64
N LYS A 64 -36.73 -6.48 -6.34
CA LYS A 64 -35.48 -5.88 -6.83
C LYS A 64 -34.57 -5.43 -5.69
N MET A 65 -35.14 -4.87 -4.63
CA MET A 65 -34.40 -4.43 -3.45
C MET A 65 -33.85 -5.63 -2.68
N GLU A 66 -34.62 -6.70 -2.54
CA GLU A 66 -34.18 -7.94 -1.89
C GLU A 66 -33.01 -8.57 -2.66
N ARG A 67 -33.12 -8.71 -3.99
CA ARG A 67 -32.00 -9.18 -4.83
C ARG A 67 -30.76 -8.30 -4.72
N LEU A 68 -30.94 -6.99 -4.60
CA LEU A 68 -29.82 -6.07 -4.43
C LEU A 68 -29.13 -6.30 -3.08
N LEU A 69 -29.90 -6.44 -1.99
CA LEU A 69 -29.36 -6.74 -0.66
C LEU A 69 -28.60 -8.06 -0.66
N ASP A 70 -29.15 -9.12 -1.26
CA ASP A 70 -28.47 -10.41 -1.39
C ASP A 70 -27.17 -10.30 -2.17
N THR A 71 -27.19 -9.55 -3.28
CA THR A 71 -26.00 -9.35 -4.12
C THR A 71 -24.92 -8.59 -3.36
N VAL A 72 -25.29 -7.53 -2.64
CA VAL A 72 -24.36 -6.72 -1.83
C VAL A 72 -23.82 -7.55 -0.67
N GLY A 73 -24.66 -8.34 -0.01
CA GLY A 73 -24.23 -9.28 1.03
C GLY A 73 -23.20 -10.28 0.50
N GLY A 74 -23.51 -10.94 -0.62
CA GLY A 74 -22.58 -11.89 -1.25
C GLY A 74 -21.28 -11.24 -1.77
N ILE A 75 -21.31 -9.97 -2.17
CA ILE A 75 -20.09 -9.21 -2.49
C ILE A 75 -19.26 -8.95 -1.24
N SER A 76 -19.89 -8.55 -0.13
CA SER A 76 -19.20 -8.32 1.15
C SER A 76 -18.53 -9.59 1.64
N GLU A 77 -19.25 -10.71 1.70
CA GLU A 77 -18.72 -12.00 2.15
C GLU A 77 -17.53 -12.47 1.30
N LYS A 78 -17.63 -12.35 -0.04
CA LYS A 78 -16.52 -12.68 -0.93
C LYS A 78 -15.33 -11.74 -0.74
N SER A 79 -15.58 -10.46 -0.51
CA SER A 79 -14.53 -9.46 -0.27
C SER A 79 -13.80 -9.76 1.03
N ASP A 80 -14.52 -10.10 2.09
CA ASP A 80 -13.96 -10.48 3.39
C ASP A 80 -13.11 -11.76 3.27
N ALA A 81 -13.62 -12.79 2.59
CA ALA A 81 -12.86 -14.03 2.35
C ALA A 81 -11.56 -13.79 1.55
N VAL A 82 -11.61 -12.92 0.54
CA VAL A 82 -10.42 -12.52 -0.23
C VAL A 82 -9.45 -11.75 0.67
N ASN A 83 -9.95 -10.80 1.48
CA ASN A 83 -9.13 -10.01 2.38
C ASN A 83 -8.42 -10.89 3.43
N ASP A 84 -9.11 -11.84 4.03
CA ASP A 84 -8.54 -12.78 5.01
C ASP A 84 -7.46 -13.66 4.37
N THR A 85 -7.71 -14.15 3.16
CA THR A 85 -6.74 -14.94 2.41
C THR A 85 -5.48 -14.12 2.08
N LEU A 86 -5.66 -12.87 1.68
CA LEU A 86 -4.54 -11.96 1.39
C LEU A 86 -3.77 -11.59 2.67
N ALA A 87 -4.46 -11.37 3.79
CA ALA A 87 -3.84 -11.06 5.08
C ALA A 87 -2.92 -12.22 5.53
N SER A 88 -3.41 -13.46 5.47
CA SER A 88 -2.59 -14.65 5.78
C SER A 88 -1.38 -14.77 4.85
N ARG A 89 -1.57 -14.55 3.54
CA ARG A 89 -0.45 -14.57 2.58
C ARG A 89 0.57 -13.48 2.85
N ARG A 90 0.13 -12.28 3.22
CA ARG A 90 1.01 -11.16 3.56
C ARG A 90 1.85 -11.48 4.79
N GLN A 91 1.25 -12.07 5.83
CA GLN A 91 1.99 -12.52 7.00
C GLN A 91 3.07 -13.55 6.63
N ASN A 92 2.72 -14.56 5.83
CA ASN A 92 3.69 -15.56 5.37
C ASN A 92 4.85 -14.93 4.56
N ILE A 93 4.55 -13.93 3.72
CA ILE A 93 5.58 -13.19 2.96
C ILE A 93 6.48 -12.37 3.90
N GLU A 94 5.92 -11.74 4.92
CA GLU A 94 6.69 -10.99 5.92
C GLU A 94 7.62 -11.92 6.72
N GLU A 95 7.13 -13.09 7.13
CA GLU A 95 7.94 -14.13 7.78
C GLU A 95 9.07 -14.63 6.87
N LEU A 96 8.75 -14.99 5.62
CA LEU A 96 9.76 -15.43 4.64
C LEU A 96 10.80 -14.34 4.34
N ASN A 97 10.38 -13.08 4.25
CA ASN A 97 11.31 -11.96 4.09
C ASN A 97 12.20 -11.80 5.32
N GLY A 98 11.66 -12.00 6.52
CA GLY A 98 12.44 -12.03 7.77
C GLY A 98 13.50 -13.13 7.75
N VAL A 99 13.11 -14.36 7.38
CA VAL A 99 14.02 -15.50 7.24
C VAL A 99 15.08 -15.21 6.16
N ARG A 100 14.69 -14.68 5.00
CA ARG A 100 15.63 -14.35 3.92
C ARG A 100 16.64 -13.28 4.36
N ALA A 101 16.18 -12.26 5.08
CA ALA A 101 17.06 -11.22 5.62
C ALA A 101 18.06 -11.80 6.63
N LEU A 102 17.61 -12.73 7.48
CA LEU A 102 18.49 -13.44 8.41
C LEU A 102 19.50 -14.33 7.67
N LEU A 103 19.07 -15.11 6.68
CA LEU A 103 19.96 -15.93 5.85
C LEU A 103 21.03 -15.09 5.16
N LYS A 104 20.67 -13.92 4.63
CA LYS A 104 21.64 -13.00 4.02
C LYS A 104 22.67 -12.49 5.03
N LYS A 105 22.24 -12.18 6.27
CA LYS A 105 23.15 -11.79 7.35
C LYS A 105 24.07 -12.94 7.76
N LEU A 106 23.54 -14.16 7.83
CA LEU A 106 24.33 -15.36 8.12
C LEU A 106 25.34 -15.65 7.00
N GLN A 107 24.97 -15.49 5.73
CA GLN A 107 25.88 -15.66 4.61
C GLN A 107 27.11 -14.76 4.72
N VAL A 108 26.94 -13.50 5.16
CA VAL A 108 28.07 -12.59 5.42
C VAL A 108 29.01 -13.16 6.48
N VAL A 109 28.47 -13.81 7.51
CA VAL A 109 29.27 -14.46 8.57
C VAL A 109 29.97 -15.73 8.06
N PHE A 110 29.32 -16.53 7.23
CA PHE A 110 29.95 -17.71 6.59
C PHE A 110 31.09 -17.32 5.64
N ASP A 111 30.94 -16.21 4.91
CA ASP A 111 31.98 -15.70 4.00
C ASP A 111 33.14 -15.00 4.76
N LEU A 112 32.94 -14.65 6.03
CA LEU A 112 33.87 -13.84 6.81
C LEU A 112 35.26 -14.47 6.97
N PRO A 113 35.43 -15.76 7.33
CA PRO A 113 36.75 -16.37 7.45
C PRO A 113 37.54 -16.34 6.15
N GLN A 114 36.87 -16.58 5.02
CA GLN A 114 37.51 -16.55 3.70
C GLN A 114 37.95 -15.13 3.33
N LYS A 115 37.11 -14.12 3.62
CA LYS A 115 37.44 -12.71 3.40
C LYS A 115 38.56 -12.22 4.33
N LEU A 116 38.58 -12.67 5.59
CA LEU A 116 39.65 -12.34 6.54
C LEU A 116 40.98 -12.96 6.11
N ARG A 117 40.99 -14.20 5.65
CA ARG A 117 42.20 -14.84 5.08
C ARG A 117 42.71 -14.10 3.84
N ALA A 118 41.83 -13.79 2.89
CA ALA A 118 42.24 -13.05 1.69
C ALA A 118 42.79 -11.65 2.03
N ALA A 119 42.21 -10.96 3.02
CA ALA A 119 42.72 -9.68 3.49
C ALA A 119 44.08 -9.81 4.22
N LEU A 120 44.30 -10.89 4.96
CA LEU A 120 45.60 -11.23 5.54
C LEU A 120 46.65 -11.53 4.47
N ASP A 121 46.29 -12.25 3.40
CA ASP A 121 47.21 -12.58 2.30
C ASP A 121 47.63 -11.32 1.52
N GLN A 122 46.76 -10.32 1.44
CA GLN A 122 47.01 -9.04 0.76
C GLN A 122 47.60 -7.95 1.67
N ASP A 123 47.91 -8.27 2.94
CA ASP A 123 48.33 -7.34 3.99
C ASP A 123 47.38 -6.12 4.20
N ALA A 124 46.11 -6.27 3.80
CA ALA A 124 45.06 -5.27 3.89
C ALA A 124 44.39 -5.31 5.28
N LEU A 125 45.17 -5.03 6.32
CA LEU A 125 44.77 -5.18 7.73
C LEU A 125 43.58 -4.26 8.10
N SER A 126 43.51 -3.07 7.53
CA SER A 126 42.40 -2.12 7.76
C SER A 126 41.04 -2.64 7.25
N LEU A 127 41.05 -3.37 6.14
CA LEU A 127 39.86 -3.96 5.54
C LEU A 127 39.38 -5.18 6.35
N ALA A 128 40.32 -5.98 6.86
CA ALA A 128 40.03 -7.12 7.73
C ALA A 128 39.30 -6.69 9.01
N VAL A 129 39.77 -5.62 9.67
CA VAL A 129 39.14 -5.06 10.89
C VAL A 129 37.72 -4.55 10.60
N LYS A 130 37.52 -3.88 9.45
CA LYS A 130 36.19 -3.40 9.03
C LYS A 130 35.20 -4.54 8.79
N TYR A 131 35.63 -5.62 8.12
CA TYR A 131 34.78 -6.81 7.91
C TYR A 131 34.41 -7.50 9.23
N TYR A 132 35.35 -7.58 10.17
CA TYR A 132 35.09 -8.11 11.50
C TYR A 132 34.11 -7.22 12.28
N LYS A 133 34.35 -5.91 12.37
CA LYS A 133 33.49 -4.96 13.10
C LYS A 133 32.04 -4.98 12.60
N GLY A 134 31.83 -5.09 11.29
CA GLY A 134 30.49 -5.22 10.71
C GLY A 134 29.77 -6.55 11.03
N SER A 135 30.53 -7.61 11.32
CA SER A 135 30.00 -8.97 11.53
C SER A 135 29.98 -9.39 13.01
N ALA A 136 30.74 -8.70 13.86
CA ALA A 136 30.81 -8.90 15.31
C ALA A 136 29.43 -8.98 16.01
N PRO A 137 28.45 -8.07 15.78
CA PRO A 137 27.17 -8.14 16.49
C PRO A 137 26.33 -9.36 16.10
N ILE A 138 26.57 -9.94 14.91
CA ILE A 138 25.89 -11.16 14.45
C ILE A 138 26.59 -12.38 15.05
N LEU A 139 27.92 -12.35 15.12
CA LEU A 139 28.75 -13.40 15.72
C LEU A 139 28.53 -13.50 17.24
N GLU A 140 28.25 -12.39 17.93
CA GLU A 140 27.89 -12.43 19.36
C GLU A 140 26.51 -13.03 19.59
N LYS A 141 25.53 -12.69 18.74
CA LYS A 141 24.14 -13.17 18.90
C LYS A 141 23.93 -14.62 18.48
N TYR A 142 24.64 -15.10 17.46
CA TYR A 142 24.43 -16.44 16.87
C TYR A 142 25.68 -17.34 16.94
N GLY A 143 26.80 -16.84 17.47
CA GLY A 143 28.08 -17.56 17.49
C GLY A 143 28.24 -18.61 18.59
N ALA A 144 27.36 -18.64 19.60
CA ALA A 144 27.48 -19.55 20.74
C ALA A 144 27.06 -20.99 20.41
N ASP A 145 25.94 -21.18 19.70
CA ASP A 145 25.38 -22.51 19.46
C ASP A 145 25.73 -23.07 18.08
N ASN A 146 25.32 -22.40 17.00
CA ASN A 146 25.34 -23.00 15.65
C ASN A 146 26.55 -22.60 14.79
N LEU A 147 27.32 -21.59 15.20
CA LEU A 147 28.46 -21.04 14.44
C LEU A 147 29.78 -21.11 15.21
N ALA A 148 29.86 -21.97 16.24
CA ALA A 148 31.05 -22.07 17.10
C ALA A 148 32.34 -22.38 16.32
N SER A 149 32.27 -23.22 15.28
CA SER A 149 33.42 -23.53 14.42
C SER A 149 33.89 -22.31 13.62
N ILE A 150 32.96 -21.50 13.09
CA ILE A 150 33.29 -20.28 12.35
C ILE A 150 33.83 -19.22 13.29
N LYS A 151 33.23 -19.06 14.48
CA LYS A 151 33.73 -18.16 15.51
C LYS A 151 35.18 -18.51 15.88
N LYS A 152 35.49 -19.78 16.10
CA LYS A 152 36.86 -20.26 16.38
C LYS A 152 37.83 -19.97 15.23
N GLU A 153 37.38 -20.12 13.98
CA GLU A 153 38.19 -19.82 12.80
C GLU A 153 38.45 -18.32 12.64
N VAL A 154 37.42 -17.49 12.84
CA VAL A 154 37.52 -16.02 12.88
C VAL A 154 38.45 -15.58 14.00
N ASP A 155 38.27 -16.08 15.22
CA ASP A 155 39.13 -15.76 16.38
C ASP A 155 40.59 -16.13 16.11
N LYS A 156 40.86 -17.27 15.47
CA LYS A 156 42.21 -17.67 15.06
C LYS A 156 42.81 -16.68 14.05
N THR A 157 42.06 -16.30 13.02
CA THR A 157 42.53 -15.30 12.05
C THR A 157 42.71 -13.92 12.68
N LEU A 158 41.91 -13.55 13.67
CA LEU A 158 42.05 -12.28 14.39
C LEU A 158 43.28 -12.25 15.28
N VAL A 159 43.65 -13.36 15.92
CA VAL A 159 44.93 -13.47 16.64
C VAL A 159 46.10 -13.27 15.68
N GLU A 160 46.01 -13.79 14.45
CA GLU A 160 47.04 -13.57 13.42
C GLU A 160 47.07 -12.11 12.93
N VAL A 161 45.92 -11.49 12.69
CA VAL A 161 45.82 -10.04 12.36
C VAL A 161 46.43 -9.19 13.47
N LYS A 162 46.10 -9.49 14.73
CA LYS A 162 46.66 -8.80 15.91
C LYS A 162 48.19 -8.97 15.97
N GLY A 163 48.68 -10.19 15.75
CA GLY A 163 50.12 -10.46 15.69
C GLY A 163 50.84 -9.65 14.61
N ARG A 164 50.26 -9.57 13.39
CA ARG A 164 50.83 -8.76 12.30
C ARG A 164 50.78 -7.27 12.58
N LEU A 165 49.70 -6.77 13.17
CA LEU A 165 49.60 -5.37 13.62
C LEU A 165 50.63 -5.06 14.71
N SER A 166 50.85 -5.95 15.68
CA SER A 166 51.89 -5.77 16.71
C SER A 166 53.29 -5.79 16.12
N THR A 167 53.59 -6.66 15.15
CA THR A 167 54.89 -6.63 14.46
C THR A 167 55.08 -5.36 13.62
N ARG A 168 54.02 -4.85 12.99
CA ARG A 168 54.05 -3.59 12.23
C ARG A 168 54.26 -2.39 13.14
N LEU A 169 53.68 -2.43 14.35
CA LEU A 169 53.89 -1.42 15.38
C LEU A 169 55.32 -1.45 15.94
N ARG A 170 55.93 -2.63 16.10
CA ARG A 170 57.34 -2.80 16.53
C ARG A 170 58.37 -2.42 15.46
N ALA A 171 58.02 -2.57 14.18
CA ALA A 171 58.87 -2.22 13.05
C ALA A 171 58.78 -0.73 12.66
N ALA A 172 57.78 0.00 13.15
CA ALA A 172 57.61 1.41 12.84
C ALA A 172 58.65 2.29 13.55
N GLU A 173 59.67 2.76 12.82
CA GLU A 173 60.71 3.65 13.33
C GLU A 173 60.30 5.13 13.38
N SER A 174 59.23 5.53 12.68
CA SER A 174 58.78 6.92 12.56
C SER A 174 57.40 7.18 13.18
N PRO A 175 57.22 8.26 13.96
CA PRO A 175 55.94 8.62 14.54
C PRO A 175 55.20 9.58 13.61
N GLN A 176 54.51 9.09 12.57
CA GLN A 176 53.55 9.89 11.80
C GLN A 176 52.70 8.97 10.91
N SER A 177 51.37 9.09 11.04
CA SER A 177 50.30 8.34 10.34
C SER A 177 50.21 6.83 10.61
N ASP A 178 51.20 6.03 10.23
CA ASP A 178 51.08 4.56 10.20
C ASP A 178 50.93 3.94 11.59
N THR A 179 51.57 4.51 12.60
CA THR A 179 51.44 4.07 14.00
C THR A 179 50.07 4.41 14.57
N LEU A 180 49.50 5.56 14.20
CA LEU A 180 48.20 6.03 14.66
C LEU A 180 47.08 5.20 14.02
N GLU A 181 47.17 4.92 12.71
CA GLU A 181 46.26 4.00 12.02
C GLU A 181 46.35 2.57 12.60
N THR A 182 47.55 2.09 12.91
CA THR A 182 47.74 0.76 13.52
C THR A 182 47.13 0.70 14.93
N ILE A 183 47.28 1.76 15.73
CA ILE A 183 46.68 1.88 17.07
C ILE A 183 45.16 1.97 17.00
N GLU A 184 44.61 2.76 16.06
CA GLU A 184 43.16 2.85 15.83
C GLU A 184 42.56 1.51 15.41
N LEU A 185 43.25 0.77 14.53
CA LEU A 185 42.82 -0.57 14.09
C LEU A 185 42.89 -1.60 15.23
N MET A 186 43.88 -1.50 16.13
CA MET A 186 43.96 -2.34 17.33
C MET A 186 42.84 -2.03 18.34
N MET A 187 42.51 -0.74 18.51
CA MET A 187 41.36 -0.32 19.32
C MET A 187 40.04 -0.83 18.75
N ASP A 188 39.86 -0.76 17.43
CA ASP A 188 38.67 -1.27 16.74
C ASP A 188 38.52 -2.81 16.83
N LEU A 189 39.60 -3.54 17.13
CA LEU A 189 39.61 -4.98 17.42
C LEU A 189 39.35 -5.33 18.90
N GLY A 190 39.00 -4.34 19.72
CA GLY A 190 38.66 -4.50 21.13
C GLY A 190 39.86 -4.74 22.05
N GLN A 191 41.09 -4.45 21.64
CA GLN A 191 42.22 -4.42 22.56
C GLN A 191 42.13 -3.19 23.45
N SER A 192 42.35 -3.36 24.76
CA SER A 192 42.36 -2.24 25.69
C SER A 192 43.55 -1.33 25.38
N ALA A 193 43.34 -0.01 25.46
CA ALA A 193 44.40 0.97 25.25
C ALA A 193 45.61 0.73 26.20
N ALA A 194 45.36 0.15 27.39
CA ALA A 194 46.39 -0.25 28.34
C ALA A 194 47.29 -1.38 27.81
N SER A 195 46.73 -2.41 27.16
CA SER A 195 47.52 -3.51 26.60
C SER A 195 48.39 -3.06 25.42
N ILE A 196 47.88 -2.13 24.60
CA ILE A 196 48.61 -1.55 23.46
C ILE A 196 49.73 -0.63 23.98
N GLN A 197 49.46 0.16 25.02
CA GLN A 197 50.44 1.02 25.68
C GLN A 197 51.54 0.21 26.38
N GLU A 198 51.21 -0.87 27.08
CA GLU A 198 52.20 -1.75 27.70
C GLU A 198 53.10 -2.40 26.66
N GLU A 199 52.53 -2.91 25.55
CA GLU A 199 53.32 -3.53 24.48
C GLU A 199 54.23 -2.51 23.77
N TYR A 200 53.73 -1.30 23.52
CA TYR A 200 54.50 -0.20 22.92
C TYR A 200 55.61 0.34 23.86
N LEU A 201 55.33 0.48 25.16
CA LEU A 201 56.30 0.94 26.16
C LEU A 201 57.35 -0.12 26.49
N ALA A 202 56.96 -1.41 26.56
CA ALA A 202 57.89 -2.51 26.81
C ALA A 202 58.92 -2.64 25.67
N ASP A 203 58.49 -2.48 24.42
CA ASP A 203 59.37 -2.56 23.24
C ASP A 203 60.36 -1.39 23.19
N ARG A 204 59.89 -0.15 23.43
CA ARG A 204 60.76 1.03 23.48
C ARG A 204 61.72 1.00 24.67
N LYS A 205 61.31 0.41 25.79
CA LYS A 205 62.19 0.16 26.95
C LYS A 205 63.27 -0.89 26.66
N GLN A 206 62.97 -1.92 25.87
CA GLN A 206 63.98 -2.88 25.39
C GLN A 206 64.98 -2.24 24.43
N ARG A 207 64.53 -1.36 23.52
CA ARG A 207 65.43 -0.59 22.62
C ARG A 207 66.30 0.46 23.34
N LEU A 208 65.90 0.92 24.54
CA LEU A 208 66.65 1.88 25.37
C LEU A 208 67.70 1.21 26.28
N HIS A 209 67.71 -0.12 26.38
CA HIS A 209 68.69 -0.90 27.15
C HIS A 209 69.75 -1.60 26.26
N LEU A 210 69.89 -1.16 25.01
CA LEU A 210 70.99 -1.44 24.08
C LEU A 210 71.65 -0.11 23.71
#